data_AF-A0A1B6FTK7-F1
#
_entry.id   AF-A0A1B6FTK7-F1
#
_cell.length_a   1.000
_cell.length_b   1.000
_cell.length_c   1.000
_cell.angle_alpha   90.00
_cell.angle_beta   90.00
_cell.angle_gamma   90.00
#
_symmetry.space_group_name_H-M   'P 1'
#
loop_
_entity.id
_entity.type
_entity.pdbx_description
1 polymer ?
#
loop_
_entity_poly.entity_id
_entity_poly.type
_entity_poly.pdbx_seq_one_letter_code
_entity_poly.pdbx_strand_id
1 'polypeptide(L)'
;SKFCEQQHALGQSERKPKSLLFTDVYSTLTSLVGNNILQPRAITPYGYTVDIQLNLDAALNPVSFKDSENAVYKIAIMLYNADSYTNCEHRLKGYHQMKQRHLEILGYKVIGLSDSLWNAMFMTEPKAKQEYLRKLIWSS
;
A
#
# COMPACT_ATOMS: atom_id res chain seq x y z
N SER A 1 -19.47 -6.23 25.22
CA SER A 1 -18.79 -5.30 24.29
C SER A 1 -18.61 -5.97 22.91
N LYS A 2 -19.71 -6.13 22.16
CA LYS A 2 -19.72 -6.84 20.85
C LYS A 2 -19.01 -6.09 19.71
N PHE A 3 -18.71 -4.81 19.89
CA PHE A 3 -18.07 -3.96 18.87
C PHE A 3 -16.60 -4.36 18.62
N CYS A 4 -15.88 -4.82 19.65
CA CYS A 4 -14.47 -5.21 19.54
C CYS A 4 -14.31 -6.55 18.78
N GLU A 5 -15.27 -7.46 18.96
CA GLU A 5 -15.29 -8.78 18.29
C GLU A 5 -15.63 -8.63 16.79
N GLN A 6 -16.53 -7.71 16.43
CA GLN A 6 -16.85 -7.42 15.03
C GLN A 6 -15.67 -6.80 14.26
N GLN A 7 -14.82 -6.01 14.92
CA GLN A 7 -13.60 -5.47 14.32
C GLN A 7 -12.59 -6.56 13.95
N HIS A 8 -12.50 -7.64 14.73
CA HIS A 8 -11.72 -8.82 14.37
C HIS A 8 -12.27 -9.55 13.13
N ALA A 9 -13.60 -9.63 12.99
CA ALA A 9 -14.25 -10.25 11.82
C ALA A 9 -14.12 -9.41 10.52
N LEU A 10 -13.96 -8.09 10.64
CA LEU A 10 -13.77 -7.15 9.53
C LEU A 10 -12.29 -6.85 9.21
N GLY A 11 -11.36 -7.63 9.76
CA GLY A 11 -9.92 -7.48 9.47
C GLY A 11 -9.26 -6.26 10.12
N GLN A 12 -9.86 -5.66 11.15
CA GLN A 12 -9.28 -4.52 11.89
C GLN A 12 -8.33 -4.95 13.01
N SER A 13 -7.49 -5.96 12.77
CA SER A 13 -6.41 -6.31 13.69
C SER A 13 -5.08 -6.38 12.95
N GLU A 14 -4.62 -5.25 12.43
CA GLU A 14 -3.23 -5.09 12.02
C GLU A 14 -2.74 -3.69 12.40
N ARG A 15 -2.70 -3.37 13.70
CA ARG A 15 -1.66 -2.45 14.17
C ARG A 15 -0.32 -3.19 14.12
N LYS A 16 0.14 -3.53 12.91
CA LYS A 16 1.45 -4.14 12.71
C LYS A 16 2.50 -3.15 13.25
N PRO A 17 3.50 -3.63 14.02
CA PRO A 17 4.70 -2.82 14.26
C PRO A 17 5.24 -2.35 12.91
N LYS A 18 5.90 -1.18 12.85
CA LYS A 18 6.51 -0.70 11.61
C LYS A 18 7.46 -1.80 11.10
N SER A 19 7.07 -2.52 10.05
CA SER A 19 7.93 -3.54 9.46
C SER A 19 9.14 -2.87 8.82
N LEU A 20 10.26 -3.59 8.72
CA LEU A 20 11.42 -3.13 7.98
C LEU A 20 11.03 -2.80 6.54
N LEU A 21 10.18 -3.64 5.94
CA LEU A 21 9.55 -3.41 4.64
C LEU A 21 8.84 -2.05 4.57
N PHE A 22 7.99 -1.72 5.55
CA PHE A 22 7.30 -0.43 5.57
C PHE A 22 8.29 0.73 5.60
N THR A 23 9.30 0.65 6.47
CA THR A 23 10.27 1.74 6.63
C THR A 23 11.04 1.98 5.34
N ASP A 24 11.48 0.91 4.69
CA ASP A 24 12.29 0.98 3.47
C ASP A 24 11.46 1.37 2.23
N VAL A 25 10.25 0.82 2.09
CA VAL A 25 9.33 1.24 1.01
C VAL A 25 8.93 2.70 1.19
N TYR A 26 8.62 3.12 2.42
CA TYR A 26 8.20 4.50 2.69
C TYR A 26 9.34 5.50 2.44
N SER A 27 10.57 5.20 2.86
CA SER A 27 11.73 6.07 2.58
C SER A 27 12.01 6.15 1.07
N THR A 28 11.95 5.01 0.37
CA THR A 28 12.14 4.95 -1.08
C THR A 28 11.08 5.77 -1.83
N LEU A 29 9.81 5.59 -1.49
CA LEU A 29 8.73 6.40 -2.06
C LEU A 29 8.90 7.88 -1.74
N THR A 30 9.27 8.22 -0.51
CA THR A 30 9.50 9.63 -0.11
C THR A 30 10.62 10.26 -0.94
N SER A 31 11.70 9.52 -1.22
CA SER A 31 12.75 10.00 -2.13
C SER A 31 12.28 10.17 -3.57
N LEU A 32 11.24 9.43 -3.99
CA LEU A 32 10.71 9.45 -5.36
C LEU A 32 9.70 10.57 -5.59
N VAL A 33 8.79 10.81 -4.63
CA VAL A 33 7.69 11.77 -4.79
C VAL A 33 7.85 13.04 -3.97
N GLY A 34 8.78 13.06 -3.00
CA GLY A 34 9.01 14.18 -2.11
C GLY A 34 8.34 14.04 -0.74
N ASN A 35 8.70 14.97 0.15
CA ASN A 35 8.22 15.02 1.53
C ASN A 35 6.76 15.51 1.59
N ASN A 36 6.02 15.05 2.60
CA ASN A 36 4.62 15.44 2.87
C ASN A 36 3.60 15.07 1.77
N ILE A 37 3.98 14.25 0.79
CA ILE A 37 3.08 13.76 -0.25
C ILE A 37 2.33 12.49 0.19
N LEU A 38 3.06 11.54 0.78
CA LEU A 38 2.53 10.24 1.15
C LEU A 38 1.71 10.30 2.44
N GLN A 39 0.61 9.55 2.48
CA GLN A 39 -0.15 9.33 3.71
C GLN A 39 0.08 7.90 4.22
N PRO A 40 0.84 7.72 5.32
CA PRO A 40 0.97 6.42 5.94
C PRO A 40 -0.31 6.04 6.70
N ARG A 41 -0.66 4.75 6.68
CA ARG A 41 -1.75 4.16 7.47
C ARG A 41 -3.09 4.89 7.29
N ALA A 42 -3.44 5.26 6.06
CA ALA A 42 -4.71 5.89 5.78
C ALA A 42 -5.87 4.95 6.13
N ILE A 43 -6.98 5.50 6.60
CA ILE A 43 -8.20 4.74 6.92
C ILE A 43 -9.27 5.19 5.94
N THR A 44 -9.82 4.23 5.20
CA THR A 44 -10.96 4.48 4.32
C THR A 44 -12.24 4.67 5.14
N PRO A 45 -13.28 5.35 4.60
CA PRO A 45 -14.57 5.49 5.29
C PRO A 45 -15.22 4.16 5.72
N TYR A 46 -14.87 3.05 5.05
CA TYR A 46 -15.36 1.70 5.34
C TYR A 46 -14.44 0.90 6.28
N GLY A 47 -13.44 1.56 6.88
CA GLY A 47 -12.59 0.96 7.90
C GLY A 47 -11.43 0.11 7.38
N TYR A 48 -11.20 0.04 6.06
CA TYR A 48 -9.95 -0.55 5.54
C TYR A 48 -8.76 0.35 5.83
N THR A 49 -7.67 -0.27 6.29
CA THR A 49 -6.37 0.38 6.39
C THR A 49 -5.62 0.29 5.06
N VAL A 50 -5.02 1.38 4.62
CA VAL A 50 -4.09 1.43 3.49
C VAL A 50 -2.70 1.69 4.07
N ASP A 51 -1.73 0.83 3.78
CA ASP A 51 -0.40 0.95 4.40
C ASP A 51 0.27 2.27 4.00
N ILE A 52 0.27 2.58 2.70
CA ILE A 52 0.73 3.88 2.17
C ILE A 52 -0.23 4.31 1.07
N GLN A 53 -0.82 5.50 1.21
CA GLN A 53 -1.63 6.13 0.17
C GLN A 53 -0.81 7.21 -0.55
N LEU A 54 -0.91 7.21 -1.88
CA LEU A 54 -0.38 8.23 -2.77
C LEU A 54 -1.52 8.77 -3.64
N ASN A 55 -1.62 10.09 -3.74
CA ASN A 55 -2.59 10.75 -4.62
C ASN A 55 -1.87 11.35 -5.82
N LEU A 56 -2.46 11.26 -7.01
CA LEU A 56 -1.99 11.93 -8.22
C LEU A 56 -3.06 12.86 -8.80
N ASP A 57 -2.63 13.95 -9.43
CA ASP A 57 -3.49 14.83 -10.22
C ASP A 57 -3.80 14.23 -11.61
N ALA A 58 -4.55 14.97 -12.42
CA ALA A 58 -4.87 14.57 -13.80
C ALA A 58 -3.63 14.42 -14.71
N ALA A 59 -2.54 15.12 -14.40
CA ALA A 59 -1.27 15.06 -15.13
C ALA A 59 -0.30 14.01 -14.54
N LEU A 60 -0.80 13.16 -13.62
CA LEU A 60 -0.04 12.12 -12.92
C LEU A 60 1.08 12.66 -12.01
N ASN A 61 1.02 13.92 -11.60
CA ASN A 61 1.96 14.46 -10.61
C ASN A 61 1.50 14.09 -9.20
N PRO A 62 2.45 13.79 -8.29
CA PRO A 62 2.12 13.55 -6.88
C PRO A 62 1.49 14.78 -6.22
N VAL A 63 0.38 14.57 -5.51
CA VAL A 63 -0.33 15.62 -4.77
C VAL A 63 -0.24 15.32 -3.28
N SER A 64 0.00 16.36 -2.50
CA SER A 64 -0.06 16.35 -1.04
C SER A 64 -1.38 15.77 -0.56
N PHE A 65 -1.33 14.87 0.42
CA PHE A 65 -2.54 14.28 0.99
C PHE A 65 -3.50 15.34 1.56
N LYS A 66 -2.96 16.47 2.05
CA LYS A 66 -3.76 17.59 2.58
C LYS A 66 -4.56 18.30 1.50
N ASP A 67 -4.06 18.28 0.26
CA ASP A 67 -4.62 19.00 -0.89
C ASP A 67 -5.41 18.03 -1.78
N SER A 68 -6.28 17.23 -1.13
CA SER A 68 -7.01 16.14 -1.77
C SER A 68 -8.03 16.59 -2.84
N GLU A 69 -8.33 17.89 -2.92
CA GLU A 69 -9.25 18.47 -3.91
C GLU A 69 -8.74 18.28 -5.34
N ASN A 70 -7.42 18.30 -5.54
CA ASN A 70 -6.80 18.12 -6.86
C ASN A 70 -6.46 16.65 -7.17
N ALA A 71 -6.74 15.73 -6.25
CA ALA A 71 -6.42 14.32 -6.42
C ALA A 71 -7.45 13.63 -7.34
N VAL A 72 -7.00 13.21 -8.52
CA VAL A 72 -7.81 12.46 -9.48
C VAL A 72 -7.63 10.96 -9.29
N TYR A 73 -6.40 10.51 -9.04
CA TYR A 73 -6.09 9.10 -8.83
C TYR A 73 -5.65 8.85 -7.40
N LYS A 74 -6.21 7.80 -6.79
CA LYS A 74 -5.82 7.31 -5.47
C LYS A 74 -5.09 5.99 -5.63
N ILE A 75 -3.88 5.89 -5.11
CA ILE A 75 -3.06 4.69 -5.17
C ILE A 75 -2.93 4.15 -3.75
N ALA A 76 -3.32 2.89 -3.56
CA ALA A 76 -3.16 2.16 -2.32
C ALA A 76 -2.00 1.18 -2.46
N ILE A 77 -0.90 1.47 -1.78
CA ILE A 77 0.27 0.58 -1.71
C ILE A 77 0.09 -0.29 -0.47
N MET A 78 -0.09 -1.59 -0.69
CA MET A 78 -0.35 -2.61 0.30
C MET A 78 0.89 -3.48 0.50
N LEU A 79 1.30 -3.69 1.75
CA LEU A 79 2.50 -4.43 2.11
C LEU A 79 2.14 -5.80 2.67
N TYR A 80 2.70 -6.84 2.06
CA TYR A 80 2.44 -8.24 2.39
C TYR A 80 3.69 -8.91 2.91
N ASN A 81 3.59 -9.51 4.09
CA ASN A 81 4.67 -10.33 4.64
C ASN A 81 4.45 -11.79 4.24
N ALA A 82 5.37 -12.69 4.59
CA ALA A 82 5.23 -14.11 4.29
C ALA A 82 3.93 -14.72 4.84
N ASP A 83 3.43 -14.24 5.98
CA ASP A 83 2.16 -14.68 6.60
C ASP A 83 0.91 -14.24 5.83
N SER A 84 1.02 -13.29 4.89
CA SER A 84 -0.07 -12.87 4.01
C SER A 84 -0.38 -13.91 2.93
N TYR A 85 0.49 -14.89 2.71
CA TYR A 85 0.38 -15.89 1.66
C TYR A 85 0.01 -17.27 2.20
N THR A 86 -0.50 -18.14 1.32
CA THR A 86 -0.70 -19.56 1.61
C THR A 86 0.63 -20.30 1.52
N ASN A 87 0.81 -21.33 2.36
CA ASN A 87 2.07 -22.07 2.42
C ASN A 87 2.35 -22.90 1.16
N CYS A 88 1.32 -23.31 0.41
CA CYS A 88 1.47 -24.23 -0.73
C CYS A 88 1.72 -23.49 -2.05
N GLU A 89 0.80 -22.61 -2.46
CA GLU A 89 0.84 -21.96 -3.78
C GLU A 89 1.43 -20.54 -3.73
N HIS A 90 1.87 -20.08 -2.55
CA HIS A 90 2.27 -18.68 -2.31
C HIS A 90 1.21 -17.68 -2.82
N ARG A 91 -0.07 -18.03 -2.64
CA ARG A 91 -1.20 -17.20 -3.05
C ARG A 91 -1.63 -16.30 -1.91
N LEU A 92 -1.96 -15.05 -2.20
CA LEU A 92 -2.45 -14.12 -1.19
C LEU A 92 -3.72 -14.69 -0.50
N LYS A 93 -3.77 -14.64 0.83
CA LYS A 93 -4.93 -15.16 1.60
C LYS A 93 -6.20 -14.41 1.22
N GLY A 94 -7.35 -15.11 1.30
CA GLY A 94 -8.64 -14.59 0.81
C GLY A 94 -9.05 -13.24 1.43
N TYR A 95 -8.76 -13.01 2.71
CA TYR A 95 -9.07 -11.73 3.34
C TYR A 95 -8.26 -10.55 2.75
N HIS A 96 -7.00 -10.77 2.39
CA HIS A 96 -6.17 -9.76 1.73
C HIS A 96 -6.63 -9.52 0.29
N GLN A 97 -6.98 -10.59 -0.45
CA GLN A 97 -7.56 -10.46 -1.80
C GLN A 97 -8.89 -9.68 -1.77
N MET A 98 -9.75 -9.98 -0.79
CA MET A 98 -11.02 -9.27 -0.61
C MET A 98 -10.77 -7.79 -0.29
N LYS A 99 -9.79 -7.48 0.56
CA LYS A 99 -9.37 -6.11 0.85
C LYS A 99 -8.89 -5.37 -0.40
N GLN A 100 -8.07 -6.01 -1.26
CA GLN A 100 -7.65 -5.40 -2.54
C GLN A 100 -8.88 -5.06 -3.40
N ARG A 101 -9.77 -6.03 -3.60
CA ARG A 101 -11.00 -5.84 -4.39
C ARG A 101 -11.86 -4.70 -3.85
N HIS A 102 -12.01 -4.59 -2.53
CA HIS A 102 -12.79 -3.52 -1.92
C HIS A 102 -12.14 -2.14 -2.10
N LEU A 103 -10.81 -2.05 -2.01
CA LEU A 103 -10.10 -0.80 -2.30
C LEU A 103 -10.26 -0.40 -3.77
N GLU A 104 -10.20 -1.36 -4.71
CA GLU A 104 -10.47 -1.11 -6.13
C GLU A 104 -11.89 -0.56 -6.36
N ILE A 105 -12.90 -1.15 -5.71
CA ILE A 105 -14.29 -0.65 -5.75
C ILE A 105 -14.39 0.78 -5.22
N LEU A 106 -13.57 1.15 -4.22
CA LEU A 106 -13.48 2.51 -3.69
C LEU A 106 -12.72 3.49 -4.60
N GLY A 107 -12.31 3.05 -5.79
CA GLY A 107 -11.60 3.87 -6.78
C GLY A 107 -10.09 3.95 -6.55
N TYR A 108 -9.51 3.05 -5.75
CA TYR A 108 -8.07 2.97 -5.61
C TYR A 108 -7.45 2.10 -6.71
N LYS A 109 -6.31 2.53 -7.25
CA LYS A 109 -5.35 1.64 -7.90
C LYS A 109 -4.56 0.92 -6.81
N VAL A 110 -4.71 -0.40 -6.70
CA VAL A 110 -4.05 -1.18 -5.64
C VAL A 110 -2.74 -1.75 -6.15
N ILE A 111 -1.66 -1.49 -5.41
CA ILE A 111 -0.32 -2.03 -5.67
C ILE A 111 0.07 -2.89 -4.48
N GLY A 112 0.23 -4.19 -4.70
CA GLY A 112 0.71 -5.13 -3.70
C GLY A 112 2.23 -5.30 -3.75
N LEU A 113 2.90 -5.14 -2.62
CA LEU A 113 4.34 -5.40 -2.47
C LEU A 113 4.56 -6.51 -1.46
N SER A 114 5.27 -7.57 -1.88
CA SER A 114 5.68 -8.62 -0.97
C SER A 114 7.06 -8.34 -0.38
N ASP A 115 7.26 -8.71 0.88
CA ASP A 115 8.57 -8.66 1.54
C ASP A 115 9.61 -9.50 0.79
N SER A 116 9.21 -10.67 0.30
CA SER A 116 10.07 -11.58 -0.48
C SER A 116 10.58 -10.95 -1.77
N LEU A 117 9.71 -10.22 -2.49
CA LEU A 117 10.05 -9.58 -3.76
C LEU A 117 10.90 -8.33 -3.52
N TRP A 118 10.55 -7.54 -2.50
CA TRP A 118 11.27 -6.31 -2.15
C TRP A 118 12.71 -6.56 -1.72
N ASN A 119 12.96 -7.69 -1.06
CA ASN A 119 14.28 -8.10 -0.59
C ASN A 119 15.00 -9.06 -1.56
N ALA A 120 14.46 -9.28 -2.76
CA ALA A 120 15.10 -10.15 -3.75
C ALA A 120 16.41 -9.53 -4.26
N MET A 121 17.39 -10.38 -4.62
CA MET A 121 18.75 -9.94 -5.00
C MET A 121 18.79 -8.93 -6.16
N PHE A 122 17.80 -8.94 -7.05
CA PHE A 122 17.74 -7.97 -8.17
C PHE A 122 17.23 -6.58 -7.76
N MET A 123 16.71 -6.41 -6.53
CA MET A 123 16.25 -5.14 -5.95
C MET A 123 17.18 -4.62 -4.84
N THR A 124 18.40 -5.14 -4.71
CA THR A 124 19.32 -4.73 -3.63
C THR A 124 19.77 -3.28 -3.78
N GLU A 125 19.83 -2.78 -5.03
CA GLU A 125 20.21 -1.40 -5.32
C GLU A 125 19.04 -0.42 -5.07
N PRO A 126 19.26 0.71 -4.37
CA PRO A 126 18.22 1.71 -4.15
C PRO A 126 17.58 2.24 -5.44
N LYS A 127 18.37 2.38 -6.51
CA LYS A 127 17.87 2.82 -7.82
C LYS A 127 16.91 1.81 -8.44
N ALA A 128 17.22 0.51 -8.35
CA ALA A 128 16.35 -0.54 -8.85
C ALA A 128 14.98 -0.53 -8.14
N LYS A 129 14.97 -0.31 -6.82
CA LYS A 129 13.72 -0.14 -6.05
C LYS A 129 12.91 1.08 -6.49
N GLN A 130 13.57 2.22 -6.74
CA GLN A 130 12.90 3.42 -7.26
C GLN A 130 12.31 3.19 -8.65
N GLU A 131 13.06 2.59 -9.56
CA GLU A 131 12.60 2.28 -10.92
C GLU A 131 11.44 1.29 -10.92
N TYR A 132 11.49 0.27 -10.07
CA TYR A 132 10.41 -0.68 -9.88
C TYR A 132 9.13 0.00 -9.41
N LEU A 133 9.20 0.84 -8.37
CA LEU A 133 8.05 1.61 -7.89
C LEU A 133 7.53 2.60 -8.94
N ARG A 134 8.43 3.26 -9.67
CA ARG A 134 8.07 4.18 -10.76
C ARG A 134 7.28 3.44 -11.84
N LYS A 135 7.74 2.25 -12.22
CA LYS A 135 7.02 1.40 -13.16
C LYS A 135 5.63 1.04 -12.62
N LEU A 136 5.49 0.62 -11.36
CA LEU A 136 4.17 0.26 -10.81
C LEU A 136 3.19 1.44 -10.76
N ILE A 137 3.67 2.62 -10.37
CA ILE A 137 2.84 3.82 -10.20
C ILE A 137 2.39 4.37 -11.57
N TRP A 138 3.33 4.58 -12.50
CA TRP A 138 3.10 5.30 -13.77
C TRP A 138 3.05 4.43 -15.04
N SER A 139 3.03 3.10 -14.97
CA SER A 139 2.92 2.23 -16.17
C SER A 139 1.55 2.23 -16.88
N SER A 140 0.82 3.34 -16.83
CA SER A 140 -0.50 3.44 -17.48
C SER A 140 -0.37 3.94 -18.91
#